data_AF-A0A1M7YWT5-F1
#
_entry.id   AF-A0A1M7YWT5-F1
#
_cell.length_a   1.000
_cell.length_b   1.000
_cell.length_c   1.000
_cell.angle_alpha   90.00
_cell.angle_beta   90.00
_cell.angle_gamma   90.00
#
_symmetry.space_group_name_H-M   'P 1'
#
loop_
_entity.id
_entity.type
_entity.pdbx_description
1 polymer ?
#
loop_
_entity_poly.entity_id
_entity_poly.type
_entity_poly.pdbx_seq_one_letter_code
_entity_poly.pdbx_strand_id
1 'polypeptide(L)'
;MVYKQPKPLFGWKIDEPDKELYLVSILDNKTVLLAYGRYAHGSGSKSISWQEFLAGEMNELVENTMGEQVLTELLLQLKRLT
;
A
#
# COMPACT_ATOMS: atom_id res chain seq x y z
N MET A 1 -11.21 24.38 8.73
CA MET A 1 -9.97 23.59 8.59
C MET A 1 -9.78 23.29 7.12
N VAL A 2 -8.63 23.64 6.53
CA VAL A 2 -8.31 23.27 5.14
C VAL A 2 -7.82 21.84 5.16
N TYR A 3 -8.50 20.94 4.45
CA TYR A 3 -8.04 19.56 4.28
C TYR A 3 -6.67 19.57 3.59
N LYS A 4 -5.71 18.84 4.17
CA LYS A 4 -4.40 18.58 3.56
C LYS A 4 -4.36 17.09 3.21
N GLN A 5 -4.21 16.80 1.92
CA GLN A 5 -4.09 15.42 1.45
C GLN A 5 -2.81 14.80 2.02
N PRO A 6 -2.88 13.57 2.57
CA PRO A 6 -1.70 12.84 3.03
C PRO A 6 -0.69 12.65 1.90
N LYS A 7 0.59 12.75 2.22
CA LYS A 7 1.67 12.57 1.25
C LYS A 7 2.28 11.18 1.40
N PRO A 8 2.63 10.51 0.29
CA PRO A 8 3.39 9.27 0.35
C PRO A 8 4.81 9.57 0.84
N LEU A 9 5.20 8.87 1.91
CA LEU A 9 6.59 8.80 2.39
C LEU A 9 7.39 7.78 1.57
N PHE A 10 6.76 6.63 1.30
CA PHE A 10 7.29 5.54 0.49
C PHE A 10 6.17 4.98 -0.39
N GLY A 11 6.52 4.49 -1.58
CA GLY A 11 5.55 3.90 -2.49
C GLY A 11 6.18 2.89 -3.44
N TRP A 12 5.41 1.84 -3.75
CA TRP A 12 5.77 0.80 -4.70
C TRP A 12 4.68 0.69 -5.75
N LYS A 13 5.10 0.34 -6.96
CA LYS A 13 4.22 0.20 -8.13
C LYS A 13 4.62 -1.02 -8.93
N ILE A 14 3.63 -1.86 -9.27
CA ILE A 14 3.74 -2.88 -10.31
C ILE A 14 2.81 -2.50 -11.44
N ASP A 15 3.40 -2.18 -12.58
CA ASP A 15 2.72 -1.58 -13.73
C ASP A 15 3.14 -2.34 -14.99
N GLU A 16 2.48 -3.46 -15.22
CA GLU A 16 2.63 -4.25 -16.44
C GLU A 16 1.44 -3.94 -17.37
N PRO A 17 1.66 -3.61 -18.67
CA PRO A 17 0.62 -3.14 -19.58
C PRO A 17 -0.60 -4.05 -19.70
N ASP A 18 -0.38 -5.38 -19.66
CA ASP A 18 -1.43 -6.39 -19.85
C ASP A 18 -1.98 -6.95 -18.53
N LYS A 19 -1.47 -6.50 -17.38
CA LYS A 19 -1.91 -6.96 -16.05
C LYS A 19 -2.54 -5.84 -15.24
N GLU A 20 -3.12 -6.22 -14.12
CA GLU A 20 -3.63 -5.28 -13.11
C GLU A 20 -2.51 -4.33 -12.63
N LEU A 21 -2.83 -3.06 -12.47
CA LEU A 21 -1.93 -2.08 -11.85
C LEU A 21 -2.05 -2.21 -10.34
N TYR A 22 -0.93 -2.37 -9.63
CA TYR A 22 -0.90 -2.38 -8.17
C TYR A 22 -0.03 -1.25 -7.64
N LEU A 23 -0.54 -0.57 -6.60
CA LEU A 23 0.11 0.53 -5.91
C LEU A 23 -0.02 0.32 -4.41
N VAL A 24 1.08 0.39 -3.66
CA VAL A 24 1.04 0.46 -2.19
C VAL A 24 1.89 1.62 -1.71
N SER A 25 1.44 2.33 -0.68
CA SER A 25 2.12 3.52 -0.17
C SER A 25 1.99 3.65 1.34
N ILE A 26 3.09 4.03 2.00
CA ILE A 26 3.10 4.49 3.38
C ILE A 26 2.87 6.00 3.35
N LEU A 27 1.80 6.47 3.98
CA LEU A 27 1.41 7.88 4.01
C LEU A 27 1.81 8.55 5.34
N ASP A 28 2.08 9.85 5.29
CA ASP A 28 2.51 10.68 6.44
C ASP A 28 1.46 10.84 7.56
N ASN A 29 0.22 10.46 7.30
CA ASN A 29 -0.89 10.48 8.25
C ASN A 29 -1.07 9.15 9.03
N LYS A 30 -0.04 8.32 9.10
CA LYS A 30 -0.04 6.99 9.75
C LYS A 30 -0.94 5.95 9.10
N THR A 31 -1.10 6.03 7.78
CA THR A 31 -1.90 5.09 6.98
C THR A 31 -1.01 4.35 5.97
N VAL A 32 -1.33 3.09 5.69
CA VAL A 32 -0.86 2.35 4.52
C VAL A 32 -2.04 2.26 3.54
N LEU A 33 -1.82 2.67 2.30
CA LEU A 33 -2.80 2.60 1.22
C LEU A 33 -2.36 1.55 0.21
N LEU A 34 -3.23 0.60 -0.11
CA LEU A 34 -3.13 -0.28 -1.27
C LEU A 34 -4.23 0.11 -2.26
N ALA A 35 -3.87 0.31 -3.52
CA ALA A 35 -4.80 0.55 -4.61
C ALA A 35 -4.46 -0.36 -5.78
N TYR A 36 -5.49 -0.78 -6.49
CA TYR A 36 -5.35 -1.57 -7.70
C TYR A 36 -6.40 -1.13 -8.72
N GLY A 37 -6.07 -1.20 -10.00
CA GLY A 37 -6.98 -0.73 -11.04
C GLY A 37 -6.29 -0.31 -12.33
N ARG A 38 -6.22 -1.24 -13.29
CA ARG A 38 -6.10 -0.97 -14.72
C ARG A 38 -7.44 -1.20 -15.43
N TYR A 39 -8.18 -2.22 -15.02
CA TYR A 39 -9.45 -2.59 -15.62
C TYR A 39 -10.62 -2.12 -14.74
N ALA A 40 -11.61 -1.44 -15.32
CA ALA A 40 -12.69 -0.78 -14.58
C ALA A 40 -13.53 -1.73 -13.68
N HIS A 41 -13.62 -3.02 -14.04
CA HIS A 41 -14.34 -4.03 -13.27
C HIS A 41 -13.53 -4.66 -12.13
N GLY A 42 -12.23 -4.38 -12.07
CA GLY A 42 -11.29 -4.96 -11.10
C GLY A 42 -10.65 -3.93 -10.19
N SER A 43 -11.00 -2.64 -10.27
CA SER A 43 -10.34 -1.60 -9.48
C SER A 43 -10.85 -1.52 -8.04
N GLY A 44 -9.97 -1.19 -7.10
CA GLY A 44 -10.31 -0.98 -5.71
C GLY A 44 -9.18 -0.32 -4.92
N SER A 45 -9.48 0.06 -3.68
CA SER A 45 -8.47 0.56 -2.75
C SER A 45 -8.82 0.15 -1.33
N LYS A 46 -7.80 -0.17 -0.53
CA LYS A 46 -7.91 -0.44 0.90
C LYS A 46 -6.87 0.41 1.63
N SER A 47 -7.28 1.03 2.72
CA SER A 47 -6.37 1.80 3.58
C SER A 47 -6.54 1.38 5.02
N ILE A 48 -5.43 1.16 5.71
CA ILE A 48 -5.42 0.79 7.14
C ILE A 48 -4.34 1.60 7.86
N SER A 49 -4.42 1.67 9.18
CA SER A 49 -3.38 2.29 10.00
C SER A 49 -2.06 1.51 9.95
N TRP A 50 -0.95 2.19 10.27
CA TRP A 50 0.35 1.53 10.43
C TRP A 50 0.31 0.40 11.47
N GLN A 51 -0.45 0.57 12.55
CA GLN A 51 -0.56 -0.44 13.62
C GLN A 51 -1.30 -1.69 13.15
N GLU A 52 -2.41 -1.52 12.42
CA GLU A 52 -3.15 -2.64 11.83
C GLU A 52 -2.26 -3.41 10.83
N PHE A 53 -1.51 -2.69 9.98
CA PHE A 53 -0.59 -3.34 9.03
C PHE A 53 0.51 -4.13 9.74
N LEU A 54 1.13 -3.54 10.78
CA LEU A 54 2.13 -4.23 11.60
C LEU A 54 1.56 -5.44 12.36
N ALA A 55 0.26 -5.44 12.65
CA ALA A 55 -0.46 -6.56 13.27
C ALA A 55 -0.83 -7.67 12.27
N GLY A 56 -0.54 -7.50 10.98
CA GLY A 56 -0.77 -8.50 9.94
C GLY A 56 -1.94 -8.19 8.99
N GLU A 57 -2.73 -7.16 9.29
CA GLU A 57 -3.86 -6.78 8.43
C GLU A 57 -3.33 -6.33 7.06
N MET A 58 -3.94 -6.81 5.97
CA MET A 58 -3.55 -6.52 4.58
C MET A 58 -2.22 -7.14 4.12
N ASN A 59 -1.44 -7.82 4.98
CA ASN A 59 -0.16 -8.43 4.59
C ASN A 59 -0.31 -9.48 3.48
N GLU A 60 -1.23 -10.43 3.64
CA GLU A 60 -1.51 -11.47 2.62
C GLU A 60 -1.92 -10.85 1.28
N LEU A 61 -2.71 -9.77 1.32
CA LEU A 61 -3.12 -9.07 0.11
C LEU A 61 -1.93 -8.41 -0.59
N VAL A 62 -1.03 -7.76 0.15
CA VAL A 62 0.19 -7.17 -0.41
C VAL A 62 1.12 -8.26 -0.94
N GLU A 63 1.27 -9.38 -0.24
CA GLU A 63 2.10 -10.50 -0.70
C GLU A 63 1.57 -11.10 -2.00
N ASN A 64 0.26 -11.36 -2.09
CA ASN A 64 -0.36 -11.96 -3.27
C ASN A 64 -0.38 -11.02 -4.48
N THR A 65 -0.48 -9.70 -4.25
CA THR A 65 -0.58 -8.72 -5.35
C THR A 65 0.75 -8.11 -5.74
N MET A 66 1.66 -7.92 -4.78
CA MET A 66 2.93 -7.21 -4.96
C MET A 66 4.17 -8.04 -4.67
N GLY A 67 4.01 -9.24 -4.13
CA GLY A 67 5.09 -10.16 -3.81
C GLY A 67 5.68 -9.95 -2.41
N GLU A 68 6.29 -11.02 -1.90
CA GLU A 68 6.92 -11.09 -0.57
C GLU A 68 8.02 -10.03 -0.38
N GLN A 69 8.76 -9.70 -1.44
CA GLN A 69 9.81 -8.67 -1.37
C GLN A 69 9.22 -7.30 -1.01
N VAL A 70 8.14 -6.89 -1.67
CA VAL A 70 7.49 -5.59 -1.41
C VAL A 70 6.90 -5.58 0.00
N LEU A 71 6.27 -6.67 0.45
CA LEU A 71 5.78 -6.80 1.82
C LEU A 71 6.93 -6.65 2.84
N THR A 72 8.07 -7.30 2.61
CA THR A 72 9.24 -7.22 3.48
C THR A 72 9.78 -5.80 3.57
N GLU A 73 9.92 -5.12 2.43
CA GLU A 73 10.36 -3.73 2.38
C GLU A 73 9.39 -2.80 3.11
N LEU A 74 8.08 -2.97 2.93
CA LEU A 74 7.03 -2.23 3.65
C LEU A 74 7.17 -2.37 5.16
N LEU A 75 7.27 -3.61 5.66
CA LEU A 75 7.42 -3.89 7.08
C LEU A 75 8.71 -3.30 7.66
N LEU A 76 9.81 -3.36 6.91
CA LEU A 76 11.08 -2.75 7.30
C LEU A 76 11.00 -1.22 7.37
N GLN A 77 10.35 -0.57 6.40
CA GLN A 77 10.19 0.89 6.42
C GLN A 77 9.27 1.33 7.55
N LEU A 78 8.14 0.65 7.77
CA LEU A 78 7.23 0.98 8.87
C LEU A 78 7.91 0.84 10.23
N LYS A 79 8.67 -0.24 10.46
CA LYS A 79 9.45 -0.43 11.70
C LYS A 79 10.52 0.63 11.94
N ARG A 80 10.98 1.34 10.91
CA ARG A 80 11.92 2.47 11.06
C ARG A 80 11.22 3.78 11.41
N LEU A 81 9.93 3.89 11.09
CA LEU A 81 9.10 5.08 11.32
C LEU A 81 8.35 5.04 12.66
N THR A 82 8.18 3.85 13.25
CA THR A 82 7.52 3.60 14.55
C THR A 82 8.50 3.22 15.62
#